data_AF-A0A1Q8ZH45-F1
#
_entry.id   AF-A0A1Q8ZH45-F1
#
_cell.length_a   1.000
_cell.length_b   1.000
_cell.length_c   1.000
_cell.angle_alpha   90.00
_cell.angle_beta   90.00
_cell.angle_gamma   90.00
#
_symmetry.space_group_name_H-M   'P 1'
#
loop_
_entity.id
_entity.type
_entity.pdbx_description
1 polymer ?
#
loop_
_entity_poly.entity_id
_entity_poly.type
_entity_poly.pdbx_seq_one_letter_code
_entity_poly.pdbx_strand_id
1 'polypeptide(L)' 'MVFKHQVKVGFPLWQYLEQPLFSADSRLILNPKRFWQAYRIQLLERCLTLDFKSEGHSRS' A
#
# COMPACT_ATOMS: atom_id res chain seq x y z
N MET A 1 16.40 1.70 -3.13
CA MET A 1 15.41 2.79 -3.00
C MET A 1 14.67 2.90 -4.32
N VAL A 2 13.44 2.39 -4.42
CA VAL A 2 12.65 2.43 -5.67
C VAL A 2 11.82 3.71 -5.68
N PHE A 3 12.15 4.63 -6.56
CA PHE A 3 11.39 5.86 -6.78
C PHE A 3 10.05 5.51 -7.45
N LYS A 4 8.96 5.50 -6.67
CA LYS A 4 7.61 5.35 -7.20
C LYS A 4 7.20 6.65 -7.88
N HIS A 5 7.24 6.64 -9.21
CA HIS A 5 6.72 7.71 -10.04
C HIS A 5 5.21 7.87 -9.78
N GLN A 6 4.82 8.96 -9.14
CA GLN A 6 3.44 9.34 -8.83
C GLN A 6 2.72 9.77 -10.11
N VAL A 7 2.40 8.83 -10.99
CA VAL A 7 1.40 9.09 -12.04
C VAL A 7 0.11 9.38 -11.30
N LYS A 8 -0.47 10.59 -11.45
CA LYS A 8 -1.76 11.01 -10.88
C LYS A 8 -2.94 10.27 -11.52
N VAL A 9 -2.82 8.97 -11.72
CA VAL A 9 -3.97 8.09 -11.90
C VAL A 9 -4.57 7.87 -10.52
N GLY A 10 -5.87 8.12 -10.35
CA GLY A 10 -6.60 7.82 -9.11
C GLY A 10 -6.62 6.33 -8.72
N PHE A 11 -5.84 5.52 -9.44
CA PHE A 11 -5.64 4.10 -9.25
C PHE A 11 -4.15 3.76 -9.42
N PRO A 12 -3.51 3.08 -8.45
CA PRO A 12 -2.11 2.70 -8.48
C PRO A 12 -1.94 1.48 -9.39
N LEU A 13 -2.00 1.73 -10.71
CA LEU A 13 -1.85 0.72 -11.76
C LEU A 13 -0.61 -0.16 -11.55
N TRP A 14 0.51 0.47 -11.22
CA TRP A 14 1.77 -0.25 -11.02
C TRP A 14 1.69 -1.25 -9.87
N GLN A 15 1.08 -0.87 -8.74
CA GLN A 15 0.98 -1.72 -7.56
C GLN A 15 -0.06 -2.83 -7.73
N TYR A 16 -1.04 -2.62 -8.62
CA TYR A 16 -1.96 -3.66 -9.05
C TYR A 16 -1.27 -4.69 -9.96
N LEU A 17 -0.39 -4.25 -10.85
CA LEU A 17 0.38 -5.13 -11.73
C LEU A 17 1.48 -5.90 -10.99
N GLU A 18 2.08 -5.29 -9.96
CA GLU A 18 3.07 -5.91 -9.07
C GLU A 18 2.45 -6.85 -8.01
N GLN A 19 1.17 -7.18 -8.11
CA GLN A 19 0.57 -8.16 -7.21
C GLN A 19 1.39 -9.46 -7.26
N PRO A 20 1.72 -10.06 -6.10
CA PRO A 20 2.43 -11.32 -6.06
C PRO A 20 1.54 -12.41 -6.66
N LEU A 21 1.83 -12.78 -7.92
CA LEU A 21 1.02 -13.71 -8.69
C LEU A 21 1.14 -15.16 -8.19
N PHE A 22 2.17 -15.46 -7.39
CA PHE A 22 2.56 -16.83 -7.02
C PHE A 22 2.85 -17.03 -5.53
N SER A 23 2.44 -16.09 -4.66
CA SER A 23 2.66 -16.24 -3.21
C SER A 23 1.48 -16.92 -2.53
N ALA A 24 1.72 -18.05 -1.85
CA ALA A 24 0.68 -18.78 -1.12
C ALA A 24 -0.02 -17.92 -0.04
N ASP A 25 0.70 -16.95 0.53
CA ASP A 25 0.17 -16.05 1.56
C ASP A 25 -0.62 -14.86 1.01
N SER A 26 -0.50 -14.55 -0.29
CA SER A 26 -1.14 -13.38 -0.87
C SER A 26 -2.30 -13.77 -1.77
N ARG A 27 -3.51 -13.38 -1.38
CA ARG A 27 -4.69 -13.53 -2.23
C ARG A 27 -4.55 -12.60 -3.43
N LEU A 28 -4.36 -13.19 -4.61
CA LEU A 28 -4.45 -12.50 -5.89
C LEU A 28 -5.84 -11.84 -6.04
N ILE A 29 -5.89 -10.52 -6.15
CA ILE A 29 -7.15 -9.78 -6.32
C ILE A 29 -7.25 -9.29 -7.77
N LEU A 30 -7.92 -10.07 -8.62
CA LEU A 30 -8.15 -9.76 -10.04
C LEU A 30 -9.21 -8.68 -10.29
N ASN A 31 -9.97 -8.29 -9.27
CA ASN A 31 -10.95 -7.23 -9.39
C ASN A 31 -10.30 -5.89 -8.99
N PRO A 32 -10.12 -4.94 -9.93
CA PRO A 32 -9.41 -3.68 -9.67
C PRO A 32 -10.11 -2.82 -8.61
N LYS A 33 -11.45 -2.83 -8.54
CA LYS A 33 -12.19 -2.09 -7.50
C LYS A 33 -11.92 -2.66 -6.11
N ARG A 34 -11.90 -3.99 -5.99
CA ARG A 34 -11.64 -4.70 -4.74
C ARG A 34 -10.19 -4.50 -4.27
N PHE A 35 -9.25 -4.51 -5.21
CA PHE A 35 -7.86 -4.16 -4.91
C PHE A 35 -7.75 -2.72 -4.41
N TRP A 36 -8.42 -1.77 -5.07
CA TRP A 36 -8.37 -0.36 -4.68
C TRP A 36 -8.84 -0.13 -3.24
N GLN A 37 -9.95 -0.77 -2.85
CA GLN A 37 -10.45 -0.71 -1.48
C GLN A 37 -9.45 -1.28 -0.48
N ALA A 38 -8.92 -2.48 -0.74
CA ALA A 38 -7.93 -3.11 0.12
C ALA A 38 -6.64 -2.28 0.23
N TYR A 39 -6.16 -1.72 -0.89
CA TYR A 39 -4.98 -0.88 -0.94
C TYR A 39 -5.13 0.38 -0.08
N ARG A 40 -6.31 1.04 -0.13
CA ARG A 40 -6.59 2.21 0.71
C ARG A 40 -6.55 1.86 2.19
N ILE A 41 -7.15 0.74 2.60
CA ILE A 41 -7.14 0.29 3.99
C ILE A 41 -5.71 0.07 4.48
N GLN A 42 -4.90 -0.69 3.73
CA GLN A 42 -3.50 -0.93 4.08
C GLN A 42 -2.66 0.35 4.14
N LEU A 43 -2.94 1.31 3.25
CA LEU A 43 -2.27 2.60 3.27
C LEU A 43 -2.62 3.37 4.56
N LEU A 44 -3.89 3.40 4.95
CA LEU A 44 -4.34 4.01 6.20
C LEU A 44 -3.69 3.34 7.41
N GLU A 45 -3.67 2.01 7.47
CA GLU A 45 -3.02 1.24 8.55
C GLU A 45 -1.53 1.58 8.68
N ARG A 46 -0.82 1.67 7.54
CA ARG A 46 0.60 2.06 7.53
C ARG A 46 0.80 3.49 7.99
N CYS A 47 0.00 4.43 7.49
CA CYS A 47 0.08 5.83 7.92
C CYS A 47 -0.18 5.95 9.42
N LEU A 48 -1.21 5.27 9.93
CA LEU A 48 -1.55 5.26 11.35
C LEU A 48 -0.42 4.64 12.21
N THR A 49 0.19 3.55 11.73
CA THR A 49 1.33 2.91 12.42
C THR A 49 2.60 3.79 12.37
N LEU A 50 2.80 4.54 11.28
CA LEU A 50 3.93 5.46 11.12
C LEU A 50 3.78 6.69 12.02
N ASP A 51 2.57 7.23 12.13
CA ASP A 51 2.24 8.37 13.00
C ASP A 51 2.57 8.05 14.47
N PHE A 52 2.21 6.85 14.92
CA PHE A 52 2.55 6.34 16.25
C PHE A 52 4.08 6.18 16.46
N LYS A 53 4.85 5.86 15.41
CA LYS A 53 6.32 5.76 15.50
C LYS A 53 7.00 7.12 15.54
N SER A 54 6.45 8.16 14.90
CA SER A 54 7.01 9.51 14.94
C SER A 54 6.87 10.21 16.29
N GLU A 55 5.88 9.83 17.10
CA GLU A 55 5.72 10.39 18.46
C GLU A 55 6.65 9.74 19.51
N GLY A 56 7.29 8.60 19.18
CA GLY A 56 8.22 7.90 20.07
C GLY A 56 9.68 8.37 20.01
N HIS A 57 10.05 9.27 19.08
CA HIS A 57 11.44 9.71 18.89
C HIS A 57 11.72 11.18 19.26
N SER A 58 10.72 11.93 19.73
CA SER A 58 10.91 13.31 20.21
C SER A 58 10.68 13.43 21.72
N ARG A 59 11.24 12.51 22.51
CA ARG A 59 11.50 12.76 23.94
C ARG A 59 12.50 11.76 24.52
N SER A 60 13.80 12.02 24.34
CA SER A 60 14.87 11.65 25.26
C SER A 60 16.06 12.58 25.02
#